data_AF-A0A6P7J4C3-F1
#
_entry.id   AF-A0A6P7J4C3-F1
#
_cell.length_a   1.000
_cell.length_b   1.000
_cell.length_c   1.000
_cell.angle_alpha   90.00
_cell.angle_beta   90.00
_cell.angle_gamma   90.00
#
_symmetry.space_group_name_H-M   'P 1'
#
loop_
_entity.id
_entity.type
_entity.pdbx_description
1 polymer ?
#
loop_
_entity_poly.entity_id
_entity_poly.type
_entity_poly.pdbx_seq_one_letter_code
_entity_poly.pdbx_strand_id
1 'polypeptide(L)'
;MINTYQTSLAPPPVPPRLNRSQPVLIPATLPSAGHSRPLIRFLVGVVVLHLLLSVGGFIYLYHNDKMVKRTAEGKAAFLSSDKQQTYYKASAHMVVNQQSPKPRNTNGYLQWNMDHSVRGNINYYNSSWLTILQPGDYYVYSRVTFSKGDPHRPLVSRVKLRKNEMGEEKVVMQAYCSLDRSSLSIPHMCTASQGQLITLEKGNQLAVWVQDLSLVDYEEDATTFGMYKV
;
A
#
# COMPACT_ATOMS: atom_id res chain seq x y z
N MET A 1 -63.91 47.75 24.05
CA MET A 1 -63.38 48.80 23.16
C MET A 1 -62.04 48.32 22.64
N ILE A 2 -61.96 48.04 21.33
CA ILE A 2 -60.75 47.57 20.64
C ILE A 2 -60.19 48.77 19.88
N ASN A 3 -58.96 49.18 20.19
CA ASN A 3 -58.21 50.17 19.41
C ASN A 3 -57.17 49.45 18.56
N THR A 4 -57.46 49.36 17.28
CA THR A 4 -56.58 48.88 16.20
C THR A 4 -55.66 50.01 15.73
N TYR A 5 -54.35 49.85 15.90
CA TYR A 5 -53.37 50.63 15.14
C TYR A 5 -52.83 49.77 13.99
N GLN A 6 -53.42 49.96 12.81
CA GLN A 6 -52.82 49.55 11.55
C GLN A 6 -51.93 50.70 11.06
N THR A 7 -50.64 50.45 10.89
CA THR A 7 -49.74 51.34 10.14
C THR A 7 -49.04 50.53 9.07
N SER A 8 -49.79 50.28 7.99
CA SER A 8 -49.27 50.00 6.67
C SER A 8 -48.74 51.32 6.11
N LEU A 9 -47.42 51.49 6.06
CA LEU A 9 -46.82 52.59 5.31
C LEU A 9 -46.62 52.13 3.86
N ALA A 10 -47.40 52.75 2.98
CA ALA A 10 -47.29 52.65 1.55
C ALA A 10 -45.90 53.14 1.08
N PRO A 11 -45.32 52.54 0.02
CA PRO A 11 -44.05 53.00 -0.53
C PRO A 11 -44.15 54.44 -1.03
N PRO A 12 -43.10 55.25 -0.82
CA PRO A 12 -43.12 56.69 -1.10
C PRO A 12 -43.28 57.02 -2.60
N PRO A 13 -43.79 58.22 -2.90
CA PRO A 13 -44.31 58.62 -4.21
C PRO A 13 -43.22 58.80 -5.27
N VAL A 14 -43.58 58.44 -6.50
CA VAL A 14 -42.78 58.62 -7.72
C VAL A 14 -42.84 60.09 -8.17
N PRO A 15 -41.70 60.79 -8.31
CA PRO A 15 -41.67 62.17 -8.82
C PRO A 15 -41.85 62.27 -10.36
N PRO A 16 -42.17 63.48 -10.87
CA PRO A 16 -43.00 63.68 -12.05
C PRO A 16 -42.31 63.49 -13.41
N ARG A 17 -43.12 63.06 -14.39
CA ARG A 17 -42.78 62.95 -15.81
C ARG A 17 -42.66 64.34 -16.46
N LEU A 18 -41.48 64.65 -16.98
CA LEU A 18 -41.25 65.76 -17.92
C LEU A 18 -41.34 65.22 -19.35
N ASN A 19 -42.50 65.45 -19.97
CA ASN A 19 -42.77 65.19 -21.38
C ASN A 19 -42.69 66.54 -22.14
N ARG A 20 -41.79 66.64 -23.14
CA ARG A 20 -41.74 67.65 -24.25
C ARG A 20 -41.39 69.10 -23.84
N SER A 21 -40.43 69.84 -24.42
CA SER A 21 -39.90 69.86 -25.81
C SER A 21 -38.49 70.51 -25.95
N GLN A 22 -37.69 69.92 -26.88
CA GLN A 22 -36.69 70.52 -27.79
C GLN A 22 -35.20 70.66 -27.39
N PRO A 23 -34.28 70.57 -28.40
CA PRO A 23 -33.26 69.53 -28.42
C PRO A 23 -31.89 70.09 -28.03
N VAL A 24 -31.17 69.35 -27.19
CA VAL A 24 -29.72 69.49 -27.09
C VAL A 24 -29.13 68.13 -27.44
N LEU A 25 -28.52 68.11 -28.62
CA LEU A 25 -27.76 67.03 -29.22
C LEU A 25 -26.71 66.49 -28.24
N ILE A 26 -27.01 65.39 -27.56
CA ILE A 26 -25.96 64.51 -27.04
C ILE A 26 -26.39 63.07 -27.33
N PRO A 27 -25.94 62.47 -28.44
CA PRO A 27 -26.22 61.06 -28.72
C PRO A 27 -25.46 60.20 -27.72
N ALA A 28 -26.16 59.72 -26.68
CA ALA A 28 -25.71 58.57 -25.91
C ALA A 28 -25.77 57.35 -26.82
N THR A 29 -24.61 56.97 -27.33
CA THR A 29 -24.39 55.74 -28.09
C THR A 29 -24.88 54.54 -27.28
N LEU A 30 -25.71 53.70 -27.89
CA LEU A 30 -25.83 52.28 -27.50
C LEU A 30 -24.41 51.76 -27.20
N PRO A 31 -24.21 50.84 -26.23
CA PRO A 31 -23.07 49.94 -26.36
C PRO A 31 -23.31 49.17 -27.65
N SER A 32 -22.73 49.69 -28.73
CA SER A 32 -22.47 48.95 -29.95
C SER A 32 -21.95 47.60 -29.51
N ALA A 33 -22.45 46.53 -30.13
CA ALA A 33 -21.77 45.26 -30.18
C ALA A 33 -20.41 45.48 -30.87
N GLY A 34 -19.51 46.14 -30.14
CA GLY A 34 -18.19 46.54 -30.54
C GLY A 34 -17.33 45.33 -30.38
N HIS A 35 -17.41 44.44 -31.36
CA HIS A 35 -16.47 43.35 -31.56
C HIS A 35 -15.07 43.96 -31.60
N SER A 36 -14.40 44.00 -30.45
CA SER A 36 -13.05 44.55 -30.33
C SER A 36 -12.12 43.55 -31.01
N ARG A 37 -12.00 43.72 -32.34
CA ARG A 37 -11.08 43.00 -33.21
C ARG A 37 -9.70 42.77 -32.57
N PRO A 38 -9.06 43.74 -31.87
CA PRO A 38 -7.78 43.46 -31.19
C PRO A 38 -7.93 42.49 -30.02
N LEU A 39 -8.98 42.59 -29.22
CA LEU A 39 -9.22 41.70 -28.08
C LEU A 39 -9.54 40.28 -28.53
N ILE A 40 -10.29 40.12 -29.63
CA ILE A 40 -10.62 38.82 -30.20
C ILE A 40 -9.39 38.21 -30.88
N ARG A 41 -8.57 39.00 -31.57
CA ARG A 41 -7.26 38.55 -32.07
C ARG A 41 -6.33 38.12 -30.94
N PHE A 42 -6.30 38.87 -29.83
CA PHE A 42 -5.52 38.52 -28.64
C PHE A 42 -6.03 37.21 -28.02
N LEU A 43 -7.34 37.07 -27.84
CA LEU A 43 -7.95 35.89 -27.23
C LEU A 43 -7.77 34.65 -28.11
N VAL A 44 -7.92 34.79 -29.44
CA VAL A 44 -7.56 33.75 -30.41
C VAL A 44 -6.08 33.41 -30.31
N GLY A 45 -5.19 34.40 -30.21
CA GLY A 45 -3.76 34.17 -30.02
C GLY A 45 -3.44 33.38 -28.75
N VAL A 46 -4.08 33.70 -27.63
CA VAL A 46 -3.92 32.98 -26.35
C VAL A 46 -4.44 31.55 -26.46
N VAL A 47 -5.60 31.34 -27.09
CA VAL A 47 -6.18 30.00 -27.28
C VAL A 47 -5.28 29.15 -28.19
N VAL A 48 -4.78 29.71 -29.29
CA VAL A 48 -3.85 29.02 -30.20
C VAL A 48 -2.53 28.71 -29.48
N LEU A 49 -1.99 29.65 -28.72
CA LEU A 49 -0.79 29.42 -27.91
C LEU A 49 -1.01 28.30 -26.90
N HIS A 50 -2.16 28.30 -26.21
CA HIS A 50 -2.47 27.25 -25.24
C HIS A 50 -2.62 25.89 -25.92
N LEU A 51 -3.30 25.82 -27.07
CA LEU A 51 -3.40 24.61 -27.88
C LEU A 51 -2.01 24.09 -28.27
N LEU A 52 -1.12 24.97 -28.74
CA LEU A 52 0.25 24.61 -29.11
C LEU A 52 1.06 24.12 -27.90
N LEU A 53 0.92 24.75 -26.74
CA LEU A 53 1.57 24.31 -25.51
C LEU A 53 1.03 22.97 -25.01
N SER A 54 -0.28 22.73 -25.11
CA SER A 54 -0.90 21.46 -24.72
C SER A 54 -0.52 20.33 -25.68
N VAL A 55 -0.57 20.56 -26.99
CA VAL A 55 -0.19 19.57 -28.00
C VAL A 55 1.32 19.34 -27.97
N GLY A 56 2.12 20.39 -27.91
CA GLY A 56 3.57 20.30 -27.78
C GLY A 56 4.00 19.62 -26.48
N GLY A 57 3.36 19.95 -25.36
CA GLY A 57 3.56 19.29 -24.07
C GLY A 57 3.17 17.82 -24.11
N PHE A 58 2.05 17.47 -24.74
CA PHE A 58 1.64 16.07 -24.92
C PHE A 58 2.61 15.30 -25.82
N ILE A 59 3.07 15.87 -26.93
CA ILE A 59 4.07 15.26 -27.81
C ILE A 59 5.41 15.10 -27.06
N TYR A 60 5.81 16.09 -26.28
CA TYR A 60 7.01 16.05 -25.44
C TYR A 60 6.92 14.93 -24.40
N LEU A 61 5.80 14.84 -23.68
CA LEU A 61 5.55 13.76 -22.72
C LEU A 61 5.46 12.40 -23.40
N TYR A 62 4.85 12.30 -24.58
CA TYR A 62 4.74 11.05 -25.34
C TYR A 62 6.09 10.58 -25.89
N HIS A 63 6.92 11.50 -26.38
CA HIS A 63 8.28 11.19 -26.80
C HIS A 63 9.18 10.87 -25.62
N ASN A 64 9.05 11.58 -24.50
CA ASN A 64 9.76 11.24 -23.27
C ASN A 64 9.29 9.90 -22.70
N ASP A 65 8.01 9.56 -22.76
CA ASP A 65 7.50 8.24 -22.34
C ASP A 65 8.05 7.15 -23.26
N LYS A 66 8.09 7.37 -24.59
CA LYS A 66 8.76 6.46 -25.53
C LYS A 66 10.27 6.35 -25.31
N MET A 67 10.95 7.44 -24.94
CA MET A 67 12.37 7.41 -24.58
C MET A 67 12.56 6.71 -23.24
N VAL A 68 11.72 6.94 -22.24
CA VAL A 68 11.73 6.21 -20.96
C VAL A 68 11.43 4.73 -21.19
N LYS A 69 10.56 4.36 -22.13
CA LYS A 69 10.23 2.97 -22.48
C LYS A 69 11.35 2.29 -23.27
N ARG A 70 12.01 2.99 -24.20
CA ARG A 70 13.21 2.50 -24.92
C ARG A 70 14.46 2.49 -24.04
N THR A 71 14.59 3.44 -23.13
CA THR A 71 15.59 3.46 -22.07
C THR A 71 15.23 2.45 -20.98
N ALA A 72 13.98 2.00 -20.82
CA ALA A 72 13.60 0.87 -19.96
C ALA A 72 13.97 -0.47 -20.61
N GLU A 73 13.88 -0.60 -21.93
CA GLU A 73 14.43 -1.74 -22.68
C GLU A 73 15.97 -1.75 -22.67
N GLY A 74 16.64 -0.59 -22.73
CA GLY A 74 18.09 -0.47 -22.56
C GLY A 74 18.58 -0.57 -21.10
N LYS A 75 17.79 -0.10 -20.12
CA LYS A 75 18.01 -0.27 -18.68
C LYS A 75 17.61 -1.66 -18.20
N ALA A 76 16.91 -2.47 -19.01
CA ALA A 76 16.75 -3.89 -18.71
C ALA A 76 18.11 -4.58 -18.58
N ALA A 77 19.15 -4.15 -19.32
CA ALA A 77 20.50 -4.68 -19.17
C ALA A 77 21.19 -4.26 -17.86
N PHE A 78 20.96 -3.04 -17.35
CA PHE A 78 21.54 -2.57 -16.08
C PHE A 78 20.75 -3.03 -14.84
N LEU A 79 19.41 -3.10 -14.92
CA LEU A 79 18.57 -3.72 -13.88
C LEU A 79 18.68 -5.26 -13.88
N SER A 80 19.14 -5.87 -14.98
CA SER A 80 19.47 -7.30 -15.02
C SER A 80 20.63 -7.63 -14.10
N SER A 81 21.59 -6.72 -13.89
CA SER A 81 22.70 -6.96 -12.96
C SER A 81 22.21 -7.10 -11.52
N ASP A 82 21.36 -6.18 -11.04
CA ASP A 82 20.82 -6.23 -9.66
C ASP A 82 19.81 -7.36 -9.47
N LYS A 83 18.93 -7.63 -10.46
CA LYS A 83 18.00 -8.78 -10.42
C LYS A 83 18.72 -10.12 -10.57
N GLN A 84 19.77 -10.23 -11.38
CA GLN A 84 20.62 -11.44 -11.41
C GLN A 84 21.38 -11.60 -10.09
N GLN A 85 21.89 -10.51 -9.52
CA GLN A 85 22.64 -10.56 -8.25
C GLN A 85 21.73 -10.94 -7.07
N THR A 86 20.44 -10.57 -7.08
CA THR A 86 19.45 -11.09 -6.12
C THR A 86 19.08 -12.55 -6.40
N TYR A 87 19.08 -12.99 -7.65
CA TYR A 87 18.80 -14.39 -8.01
C TYR A 87 19.89 -15.36 -7.50
N TYR A 88 21.14 -14.91 -7.43
CA TYR A 88 22.24 -15.68 -6.85
C TYR A 88 22.32 -15.59 -5.32
N LYS A 89 21.75 -14.54 -4.71
CA LYS A 89 21.80 -14.36 -3.26
C LYS A 89 20.74 -15.21 -2.58
N ALA A 90 21.19 -16.12 -1.70
CA ALA A 90 20.29 -16.99 -0.96
C ALA A 90 19.37 -16.17 -0.04
N SER A 91 18.07 -16.20 -0.32
CA SER A 91 17.04 -15.45 0.39
C SER A 91 15.66 -16.12 0.30
N ALA A 92 14.83 -15.87 1.29
CA ALA A 92 13.43 -16.30 1.32
C ALA A 92 12.59 -15.28 2.08
N HIS A 93 11.40 -15.01 1.56
CA HIS A 93 10.32 -14.30 2.23
C HIS A 93 9.05 -15.11 2.03
N MET A 94 8.55 -15.69 3.13
CA MET A 94 7.46 -16.64 3.13
C MET A 94 6.20 -15.99 3.68
N VAL A 95 5.12 -16.10 2.91
CA VAL A 95 3.78 -15.65 3.27
C VAL A 95 2.98 -16.86 3.75
N VAL A 96 2.22 -16.69 4.82
CA VAL A 96 1.42 -17.78 5.41
C VAL A 96 0.33 -18.26 4.44
N ASN A 97 0.06 -19.57 4.44
CA ASN A 97 -1.00 -20.15 3.62
C ASN A 97 -2.38 -19.95 4.27
N GLN A 98 -3.26 -19.23 3.58
CA GLN A 98 -4.66 -19.02 3.97
C GLN A 98 -5.53 -20.28 3.79
N GLN A 99 -5.10 -21.24 2.96
CA GLN A 99 -5.87 -22.42 2.60
C GLN A 99 -5.67 -23.55 3.63
N SER A 100 -6.39 -23.47 4.74
CA SER A 100 -6.82 -24.66 5.48
C SER A 100 -8.16 -24.39 6.18
N PRO A 101 -9.10 -25.36 6.25
CA PRO A 101 -10.21 -25.25 7.19
C PRO A 101 -9.60 -25.01 8.57
N LYS A 102 -10.11 -24.00 9.30
CA LYS A 102 -9.57 -23.50 10.58
C LYS A 102 -8.82 -24.62 11.31
N PRO A 103 -7.49 -24.51 11.47
CA PRO A 103 -6.72 -25.56 12.10
C PRO A 103 -7.41 -25.96 13.40
N ARG A 104 -7.53 -27.26 13.65
CA ARG A 104 -7.93 -27.76 14.98
C ARG A 104 -6.96 -27.14 16.00
N ASN A 105 -7.38 -27.01 17.26
CA ASN A 105 -6.57 -26.49 18.37
C ASN A 105 -5.34 -27.39 18.62
N THR A 106 -4.36 -27.33 17.71
CA THR A 106 -3.19 -28.16 17.66
C THR A 106 -1.98 -27.25 17.53
N ASN A 107 -0.96 -27.55 18.31
CA ASN A 107 0.36 -27.01 18.07
C ASN A 107 0.89 -27.50 16.74
N GLY A 108 1.80 -26.74 16.14
CA GLY A 108 2.35 -27.16 14.86
C GLY A 108 3.18 -26.12 14.15
N TYR A 109 3.53 -26.47 12.93
CA TYR A 109 4.32 -25.67 12.02
C TYR A 109 3.43 -24.85 11.11
N LEU A 110 3.79 -23.59 10.92
CA LEU A 110 3.15 -22.73 9.94
C LEU A 110 3.39 -23.30 8.53
N GLN A 111 2.35 -23.28 7.72
CA GLN A 111 2.39 -23.67 6.32
C GLN A 111 2.50 -22.40 5.47
N TRP A 112 3.39 -22.40 4.50
CA TRP A 112 3.63 -21.23 3.66
C TRP A 112 2.99 -21.40 2.28
N ASN A 113 2.49 -20.31 1.72
CA ASN A 113 1.94 -20.26 0.37
C ASN A 113 3.10 -20.20 -0.63
N MET A 114 3.42 -21.32 -1.28
CA MET A 114 4.57 -21.39 -2.19
C MET A 114 4.42 -20.50 -3.44
N ASP A 115 3.18 -20.23 -3.86
CA ASP A 115 2.90 -19.44 -5.07
C ASP A 115 3.09 -17.94 -4.82
N HIS A 116 2.88 -17.49 -3.58
CA HIS A 116 3.00 -16.07 -3.20
C HIS A 116 4.27 -15.76 -2.39
N SER A 117 5.03 -16.80 -2.02
CA SER A 117 6.31 -16.63 -1.33
C SER A 117 7.45 -16.43 -2.32
N VAL A 118 8.41 -15.58 -1.95
CA VAL A 118 9.60 -15.29 -2.76
C VAL A 118 10.77 -16.10 -2.21
N ARG A 119 11.48 -16.83 -3.08
CA ARG A 119 12.71 -17.57 -2.71
C ARG A 119 13.76 -17.50 -3.81
N GLY A 120 15.01 -17.34 -3.41
CA GLY A 120 16.20 -17.50 -4.25
C GLY A 120 17.22 -18.37 -3.54
N ASN A 121 17.71 -19.44 -4.17
CA ASN A 121 18.69 -20.38 -3.59
C ASN A 121 18.35 -20.92 -2.18
N ILE A 122 17.06 -21.09 -1.89
CA ILE A 122 16.52 -21.73 -0.68
C ILE A 122 15.47 -22.74 -1.13
N ASN A 123 15.56 -23.99 -0.68
CA ASN A 123 14.55 -25.03 -0.97
C ASN A 123 13.53 -25.14 0.18
N TYR A 124 12.53 -26.02 0.06
CA TYR A 124 11.54 -26.26 1.09
C TYR A 124 11.17 -27.74 1.23
N TYR A 125 10.62 -28.11 2.38
CA TYR A 125 10.07 -29.43 2.67
C TYR A 125 8.69 -29.32 3.33
N ASN A 126 7.72 -30.07 2.78
CA ASN A 126 6.34 -30.13 3.25
C ASN A 126 5.70 -28.76 3.53
N SER A 127 6.03 -27.76 2.68
CA SER A 127 5.57 -26.37 2.74
C SER A 127 5.77 -25.60 4.06
N SER A 128 6.40 -26.18 5.08
CA SER A 128 6.70 -25.53 6.37
C SER A 128 8.18 -25.25 6.58
N TRP A 129 9.05 -26.14 6.12
CA TRP A 129 10.47 -26.10 6.40
C TRP A 129 11.23 -25.48 5.25
N LEU A 130 12.06 -24.46 5.51
CA LEU A 130 13.01 -23.92 4.55
C LEU A 130 14.34 -24.65 4.67
N THR A 131 14.88 -25.11 3.54
CA THR A 131 16.10 -25.90 3.46
C THR A 131 17.23 -25.08 2.83
N ILE A 132 18.36 -25.02 3.54
CA ILE A 132 19.54 -24.26 3.13
C ILE A 132 20.30 -24.99 2.04
N LEU A 133 20.52 -24.33 0.90
CA LEU A 133 21.28 -24.88 -0.22
C LEU A 133 22.75 -24.48 -0.22
N GLN A 134 23.08 -23.34 0.38
CA GLN A 134 24.43 -22.79 0.46
C GLN A 134 24.79 -22.50 1.93
N PRO A 135 25.95 -22.94 2.43
CA PRO A 135 26.36 -22.61 3.79
C PRO A 135 26.73 -21.13 3.93
N GLY A 136 26.60 -20.60 5.15
CA GLY A 136 27.03 -19.26 5.52
C GLY A 136 26.22 -18.65 6.66
N ASP A 137 26.40 -17.36 6.90
CA ASP A 137 25.64 -16.63 7.91
C ASP A 137 24.36 -16.05 7.31
N TYR A 138 23.25 -16.28 7.99
CA TYR A 138 21.93 -15.84 7.56
C TYR A 138 21.31 -14.95 8.63
N TYR A 139 20.80 -13.80 8.23
CA TYR A 139 19.85 -13.09 9.07
C TYR A 139 18.48 -13.73 8.89
N VAL A 140 17.98 -14.35 9.96
CA VAL A 140 16.67 -15.04 9.99
C VAL A 140 15.70 -14.19 10.79
N TYR A 141 14.50 -13.96 10.27
CA TYR A 141 13.45 -13.22 10.96
C TYR A 141 12.10 -13.93 10.89
N SER A 142 11.29 -13.73 11.92
CA SER A 142 9.93 -14.24 12.01
C SER A 142 9.02 -13.19 12.60
N ARG A 143 7.85 -13.04 12.02
CA ARG A 143 6.75 -12.21 12.51
C ARG A 143 5.50 -13.07 12.54
N VAL A 144 4.96 -13.33 13.72
CA VAL A 144 3.71 -14.10 13.88
C VAL A 144 2.71 -13.23 14.59
N THR A 145 1.59 -12.94 13.94
CA THR A 145 0.49 -12.21 14.55
C THR A 145 -0.56 -13.18 15.06
N PHE A 146 -1.02 -12.96 16.28
CA PHE A 146 -2.10 -13.70 16.91
C PHE A 146 -3.33 -12.80 16.99
N SER A 147 -4.48 -13.34 16.58
CA SER A 147 -5.78 -12.66 16.63
C SER A 147 -6.55 -12.96 17.92
N LYS A 148 -6.10 -13.94 18.71
CA LYS A 148 -6.75 -14.43 19.93
C LYS A 148 -5.72 -14.78 21.01
N GLY A 149 -6.06 -14.51 22.25
CA GLY A 149 -5.31 -14.95 23.44
C GLY A 149 -5.60 -16.39 23.86
N ASP A 150 -4.67 -16.98 24.61
CA ASP A 150 -4.85 -18.24 25.35
C ASP A 150 -4.98 -17.88 26.85
N PRO A 151 -6.02 -18.36 27.56
CA PRO A 151 -6.29 -17.97 28.95
C PRO A 151 -5.30 -18.55 29.96
N HIS A 152 -4.50 -19.54 29.59
CA HIS A 152 -3.64 -20.27 30.51
C HIS A 152 -2.16 -20.21 30.13
N ARG A 153 -1.82 -19.86 28.88
CA ARG A 153 -0.45 -19.89 28.38
C ARG A 153 -0.11 -18.65 27.56
N PRO A 154 1.11 -18.09 27.71
CA PRO A 154 1.55 -16.99 26.86
C PRO A 154 1.69 -17.48 25.42
N LEU A 155 1.25 -16.68 24.45
CA LEU A 155 1.37 -16.98 23.02
C LEU A 155 2.84 -16.99 22.64
N VAL A 156 3.28 -18.03 21.94
CA VAL A 156 4.70 -18.22 21.63
C VAL A 156 4.93 -18.52 20.14
N SER A 157 5.93 -17.84 19.57
CA SER A 157 6.51 -18.14 18.26
C SER A 157 7.93 -18.66 18.45
N ARG A 158 8.22 -19.86 17.94
CA ARG A 158 9.55 -20.49 18.01
C ARG A 158 10.06 -20.78 16.61
N VAL A 159 11.28 -20.36 16.33
CA VAL A 159 12.01 -20.85 15.15
C VAL A 159 12.75 -22.11 15.54
N LYS A 160 12.43 -23.19 14.84
CA LYS A 160 13.04 -24.52 15.00
C LYS A 160 14.08 -24.73 13.92
N LEU A 161 15.22 -25.29 14.29
CA LEU A 161 16.31 -25.70 13.41
C LEU A 161 16.52 -27.21 13.55
N ARG A 162 16.68 -27.90 12.44
CA ARG A 162 17.16 -29.30 12.40
C ARG A 162 18.24 -29.47 11.35
N LYS A 163 19.13 -30.45 11.54
CA LYS A 163 20.23 -30.71 10.59
C LYS A 163 19.73 -31.19 9.23
N ASN A 164 18.67 -32.00 9.21
CA ASN A 164 18.00 -32.57 8.05
C ASN A 164 16.62 -33.13 8.47
N GLU A 165 15.91 -33.82 7.58
CA GLU A 165 14.56 -34.34 7.83
C GLU A 165 14.43 -35.30 9.02
N MET A 166 15.47 -36.08 9.32
CA MET A 166 15.53 -37.03 10.44
C MET A 166 16.31 -36.48 11.66
N GLY A 167 16.81 -35.25 11.56
CA GLY A 167 17.61 -34.63 12.61
C GLY A 167 16.76 -34.15 13.78
N GLU A 168 17.39 -34.10 14.97
CA GLU A 168 16.76 -33.52 16.14
C GLU A 168 16.48 -32.02 15.97
N GLU A 169 15.35 -31.57 16.50
CA GLU A 169 14.91 -30.19 16.43
C GLU A 169 15.40 -29.38 17.63
N LYS A 170 16.05 -28.25 17.36
CA LYS A 170 16.48 -27.28 18.36
C LYS A 170 15.71 -25.97 18.21
N VAL A 171 15.35 -25.33 19.32
CA VAL A 171 14.84 -23.94 19.29
C VAL A 171 16.02 -23.00 19.14
N VAL A 172 16.02 -22.17 18.10
CA VAL A 172 17.08 -21.18 17.84
C VAL A 172 16.64 -19.75 18.12
N MET A 173 15.34 -19.47 17.99
CA MET A 173 14.76 -18.17 18.34
C MET A 173 13.40 -18.39 19.00
N GLN A 174 13.08 -17.56 19.99
CA GLN A 174 11.78 -17.59 20.65
C GLN A 174 11.30 -16.18 20.98
N ALA A 175 10.04 -15.89 20.65
CA ALA A 175 9.35 -14.67 21.03
C ALA A 175 8.00 -15.02 21.67
N TYR A 176 7.57 -14.16 22.59
CA TYR A 176 6.30 -14.29 23.28
C TYR A 176 5.43 -13.07 23.04
N CYS A 177 4.12 -13.27 23.13
CA CYS A 177 3.19 -12.20 23.41
C CYS A 177 2.07 -12.67 24.33
N SER A 178 1.41 -11.73 25.01
CA SER A 178 0.20 -11.97 25.76
C SER A 178 -0.92 -11.10 25.20
N LEU A 179 -2.11 -11.71 25.04
CA LEU A 179 -3.36 -11.04 24.74
C LEU A 179 -4.35 -11.43 25.81
N ASP A 180 -4.91 -10.44 26.49
CA ASP A 180 -6.00 -10.69 27.43
C ASP A 180 -7.32 -10.92 26.66
N ARG A 181 -8.25 -11.67 27.25
CA ARG A 181 -9.53 -12.03 26.63
C ARG A 181 -10.54 -10.86 26.59
N SER A 182 -10.11 -9.65 26.94
CA SER A 182 -10.95 -8.62 27.55
C SER A 182 -11.32 -7.45 26.63
N SER A 183 -11.83 -7.70 25.42
CA SER A 183 -12.92 -6.87 24.86
C SER A 183 -13.58 -7.56 23.65
N LEU A 184 -14.91 -7.55 23.58
CA LEU A 184 -15.70 -8.15 22.48
C LEU A 184 -15.92 -7.19 21.29
N SER A 185 -15.40 -5.96 21.36
CA SER A 185 -15.67 -4.91 20.39
C SER A 185 -14.51 -4.60 19.45
N ILE A 186 -13.25 -4.94 19.80
CA ILE A 186 -12.07 -4.72 18.96
C ILE A 186 -11.14 -5.94 19.06
N PRO A 187 -10.76 -6.59 17.94
CA PRO A 187 -9.79 -7.67 17.99
C PRO A 187 -8.43 -7.11 18.46
N HIS A 188 -8.06 -7.42 19.70
CA HIS A 188 -6.72 -7.13 20.19
C HIS A 188 -5.77 -8.12 19.52
N MET A 189 -5.01 -7.62 18.55
CA MET A 189 -3.96 -8.40 17.89
C MET A 189 -2.65 -8.25 18.65
N CYS A 190 -1.83 -9.30 18.61
CA CYS A 190 -0.46 -9.18 19.05
C CYS A 190 0.51 -9.89 18.12
N THR A 191 1.61 -9.22 17.82
CA THR A 191 2.66 -9.73 16.95
C THR A 191 3.91 -10.07 17.74
N ALA A 192 4.31 -11.34 17.72
CA ALA A 192 5.60 -11.80 18.19
C ALA A 192 6.62 -11.67 17.04
N SER A 193 7.53 -10.70 17.15
CA SER A 193 8.58 -10.45 16.16
C SER A 193 9.97 -10.79 16.72
N GLN A 194 10.80 -11.42 15.91
CA GLN A 194 12.15 -11.85 16.29
C GLN A 194 13.06 -11.89 15.07
N GLY A 195 14.35 -11.61 15.27
CA GLY A 195 15.37 -11.68 14.23
C GLY A 195 16.75 -11.96 14.82
N GLN A 196 17.53 -12.83 14.19
CA GLN A 196 18.86 -13.21 14.66
C GLN A 196 19.78 -13.64 13.51
N LEU A 197 21.08 -13.37 13.65
CA LEU A 197 22.11 -13.92 12.78
C LEU A 197 22.43 -15.37 13.18
N ILE A 198 22.35 -16.30 12.24
CA ILE A 198 22.57 -17.73 12.46
C ILE A 198 23.49 -18.27 11.36
N THR A 199 24.56 -18.95 11.76
CA THR A 199 25.41 -19.71 10.85
C THR A 199 24.71 -21.02 10.49
N LEU A 200 24.50 -21.25 9.19
CA LEU A 200 23.77 -22.41 8.69
C LEU A 200 24.61 -23.21 7.70
N GLU A 201 24.49 -24.52 7.77
CA GLU A 201 25.12 -25.47 6.85
C GLU A 201 24.14 -25.89 5.75
N LYS A 202 24.70 -26.39 4.63
CA LYS A 202 23.88 -26.99 3.57
C LYS A 202 23.08 -28.17 4.13
N GLY A 203 21.78 -28.20 3.84
CA GLY A 203 20.85 -29.23 4.31
C GLY A 203 20.15 -28.89 5.63
N ASN A 204 20.62 -27.88 6.38
CA ASN A 204 19.90 -27.39 7.54
C ASN A 204 18.49 -26.94 7.16
N GLN A 205 17.53 -27.16 8.07
CA GLN A 205 16.13 -26.82 7.86
C GLN A 205 15.59 -25.95 9.00
N LEU A 206 14.87 -24.89 8.64
CA LEU A 206 14.20 -24.00 9.60
C LEU A 206 12.70 -23.96 9.38
N ALA A 207 11.94 -23.94 10.47
CA ALA A 207 10.48 -23.76 10.43
C ALA A 207 10.01 -22.92 11.62
N VAL A 208 8.83 -22.31 11.48
CA VAL A 208 8.18 -21.56 12.56
C VAL A 208 7.11 -22.45 13.19
N TRP A 209 7.23 -22.62 14.50
CA TRP A 209 6.32 -23.39 15.33
C TRP A 209 5.55 -22.47 16.27
N VAL A 210 4.26 -22.76 16.47
CA VAL A 210 3.39 -22.05 17.41
C VAL A 210 2.61 -23.04 18.29
N GLN A 211 2.16 -22.59 19.45
CA GLN A 211 1.43 -23.44 20.41
C GLN A 211 0.04 -23.86 19.95
N ASP A 212 -0.59 -23.04 19.12
CA ASP A 212 -1.94 -23.26 18.61
C ASP A 212 -2.11 -22.48 17.30
N LEU A 213 -2.24 -23.23 16.21
CA LEU A 213 -2.39 -22.67 14.88
C LEU A 213 -3.72 -21.89 14.71
N SER A 214 -4.74 -22.17 15.53
CA SER A 214 -6.06 -21.52 15.46
C SER A 214 -6.07 -20.08 15.99
N LEU A 215 -5.02 -19.68 16.72
CA LEU A 215 -4.85 -18.35 17.29
C LEU A 215 -4.10 -17.39 16.37
N VAL A 216 -3.44 -17.92 15.33
CA VAL A 216 -2.65 -17.15 14.38
C VAL A 216 -3.56 -16.39 13.42
N ASP A 217 -3.15 -15.19 13.07
CA ASP A 217 -3.73 -14.40 12.00
C ASP A 217 -3.11 -14.78 10.65
N TYR A 218 -3.97 -15.15 9.71
CA TYR A 218 -3.64 -15.59 8.36
C TYR A 218 -3.94 -14.54 7.30
N GLU A 219 -4.37 -13.33 7.70
CA GLU A 219 -4.41 -12.19 6.80
C GLU A 219 -3.04 -11.94 6.16
N GLU A 220 -3.06 -11.38 4.95
CA GLU A 220 -1.86 -11.10 4.17
C GLU A 220 -0.88 -10.23 4.97
N ASP A 221 0.40 -10.58 4.94
CA ASP A 221 1.49 -9.91 5.67
C ASP A 221 1.39 -9.85 7.21
N ALA A 222 0.32 -10.40 7.82
CA ALA A 222 0.20 -10.48 9.27
C ALA A 222 1.26 -11.42 9.85
N THR A 223 1.46 -12.56 9.19
CA THR A 223 2.37 -13.62 9.59
C THR A 223 3.34 -13.97 8.46
N THR A 224 4.64 -13.76 8.70
CA THR A 224 5.70 -13.93 7.71
C THR A 224 6.95 -14.57 8.33
N PHE A 225 7.71 -15.30 7.52
CA PHE A 225 9.01 -15.84 7.90
C PHE A 225 10.01 -15.64 6.79
N GLY A 226 11.25 -15.29 7.11
CA GLY A 226 12.22 -15.10 6.05
C GLY A 226 13.65 -15.15 6.53
N MET A 227 14.53 -15.14 5.54
CA MET A 227 15.97 -15.12 5.75
C MET A 227 16.69 -14.57 4.54
N TYR A 228 17.89 -14.05 4.74
CA TYR A 228 18.83 -13.78 3.67
C TYR A 228 20.25 -14.02 4.15
N LYS A 229 21.09 -14.53 3.24
CA LYS A 229 22.52 -14.69 3.48
C LYS A 229 23.18 -13.31 3.57
N VAL A 230 24.00 -13.09 4.60
CA VAL A 230 24.73 -11.83 4.80
C VAL A 230 26.01 -11.84 3.99
#